data_AF-A0A949ZES4-F1
#
_entry.id   AF-A0A949ZES4-F1
#
_cell.length_a   1.000
_cell.length_b   1.000
_cell.length_c   1.000
_cell.angle_alpha   90.00
_cell.angle_beta   90.00
_cell.angle_gamma   90.00
#
_symmetry.space_group_name_H-M   'P 1'
#
loop_
_entity.id
_entity.type
_entity.pdbx_description
1 polymer ?
#
loop_
_entity_poly.entity_id
_entity_poly.type
_entity_poly.pdbx_seq_one_letter_code
_entity_poly.pdbx_strand_id
1 'polypeptide(L)'
;MKTPLFICSANCCRSVLAYCLYRHLHPDDPALTAGLSPGRCISDRALGMLRHWGIDASGHCPRQVDRELCDRADAIFVMAPAHLHCLLRFYGEDLDRKTYLFADPFSQPRSFHPGEYKVYDPSFDPRPVEELVQAHLWMRERVQQIGQALRGRGMALVPASQYRPLIQTVDPHDV
;
A
#
# COMPACT_ATOMS: atom_id res chain seq x y z
N MET A 1 18.98 0.70 -5.29
CA MET A 1 17.66 0.08 -5.47
C MET A 1 16.59 1.09 -5.08
N LYS A 2 15.46 1.17 -5.80
CA LYS A 2 14.39 2.10 -5.45
C LYS A 2 13.70 1.65 -4.15
N THR A 3 13.43 2.58 -3.25
CA THR A 3 12.78 2.34 -1.95
C THR A 3 11.28 2.62 -2.05
N PRO A 4 10.41 1.58 -2.04
CA PRO A 4 8.97 1.77 -1.96
C PRO A 4 8.52 2.13 -0.54
N LEU A 5 7.48 2.97 -0.44
CA LEU A 5 6.75 3.27 0.78
C LEU A 5 5.29 2.81 0.63
N PHE A 6 4.85 1.87 1.46
CA PHE A 6 3.45 1.40 1.47
C PHE A 6 2.63 2.14 2.53
N ILE A 7 1.49 2.73 2.14
CA ILE A 7 0.65 3.55 3.04
C ILE A 7 -0.80 3.05 3.05
N CYS A 8 -1.33 2.85 4.25
CA CYS A 8 -2.77 2.70 4.50
C CYS A 8 -3.23 3.68 5.59
N SER A 9 -4.41 3.48 6.17
CA SER A 9 -4.90 4.34 7.25
C SER A 9 -4.09 4.14 8.53
N ALA A 10 -4.09 2.92 9.09
CA ALA A 10 -3.57 2.67 10.44
C ALA A 10 -2.15 2.08 10.50
N ASN A 11 -1.56 1.68 9.37
CA ASN A 11 -0.31 0.91 9.34
C ASN A 11 -0.32 -0.36 10.20
N CYS A 12 -1.51 -0.98 10.31
CA CYS A 12 -1.72 -2.19 11.10
C CYS A 12 -2.03 -3.42 10.25
N CYS A 13 -2.41 -3.24 8.97
CA CYS A 13 -2.92 -4.34 8.15
C CYS A 13 -2.43 -4.24 6.70
N ARG A 14 -3.23 -3.66 5.78
CA ARG A 14 -2.96 -3.63 4.33
C ARG A 14 -1.54 -3.22 3.93
N SER A 15 -1.03 -2.08 4.44
CA SER A 15 0.33 -1.64 4.11
C SER A 15 1.43 -2.51 4.74
N VAL A 16 1.15 -3.14 5.87
CA VAL A 16 2.08 -4.07 6.53
C VAL A 16 2.16 -5.38 5.75
N LEU A 17 1.02 -5.92 5.29
CA LEU A 17 0.97 -7.10 4.43
C LEU A 17 1.84 -6.87 3.18
N ALA A 18 1.64 -5.74 2.48
CA ALA A 18 2.43 -5.39 1.30
C ALA A 18 3.92 -5.22 1.61
N TYR A 19 4.26 -4.51 2.69
CA TYR A 19 5.63 -4.28 3.13
C TYR A 19 6.37 -5.58 3.47
N CYS A 20 5.76 -6.43 4.30
CA CYS A 20 6.34 -7.69 4.73
C CYS A 20 6.50 -8.67 3.55
N LEU A 21 5.50 -8.76 2.66
CA LEU A 21 5.62 -9.53 1.43
C LEU A 21 6.75 -9.01 0.54
N TYR A 22 6.88 -7.69 0.38
CA TYR A 22 7.93 -7.09 -0.44
C TYR A 22 9.31 -7.44 0.11
N ARG A 23 9.52 -7.27 1.41
CA ARG A 23 10.76 -7.65 2.10
C ARG A 23 11.05 -9.14 2.04
N HIS A 24 10.03 -9.99 2.06
CA HIS A 24 10.20 -11.43 1.93
C HIS A 24 10.62 -11.83 0.51
N LEU A 25 10.02 -11.23 -0.53
CA LEU A 25 10.34 -11.52 -1.93
C LEU A 25 11.63 -10.84 -2.42
N HIS A 26 12.04 -9.76 -1.75
CA HIS A 26 13.20 -8.94 -2.07
C HIS A 26 14.01 -8.63 -0.80
N PRO A 27 14.69 -9.63 -0.20
CA PRO A 27 15.31 -9.51 1.12
C PRO A 27 16.38 -8.42 1.20
N ASP A 28 17.10 -8.18 0.10
CA ASP A 28 18.18 -7.19 0.01
C ASP A 28 17.69 -5.78 -0.38
N ASP A 29 16.41 -5.62 -0.74
CA ASP A 29 15.87 -4.32 -1.12
C ASP A 29 15.37 -3.54 0.10
N PRO A 30 15.57 -2.21 0.12
CA PRO A 30 14.94 -1.37 1.13
C PRO A 30 13.43 -1.32 0.88
N ALA A 31 12.65 -1.15 1.95
CA ALA A 31 11.22 -0.85 1.88
C ALA A 31 10.81 -0.07 3.13
N LEU A 32 9.74 0.71 3.01
CA LEU A 32 9.17 1.51 4.09
C LEU A 32 7.66 1.25 4.18
N THR A 33 7.09 1.50 5.34
CA THR A 33 5.65 1.43 5.55
C THR A 33 5.20 2.47 6.58
N ALA A 34 4.02 3.03 6.40
CA ALA A 34 3.43 4.00 7.32
C ALA A 34 1.90 4.05 7.20
N GLY A 35 1.29 4.89 8.04
CA GLY A 35 -0.14 5.13 8.10
C GLY A 35 -0.46 6.62 8.21
N LEU A 36 -1.59 7.03 7.66
CA LEU A 36 -2.10 8.40 7.78
C LEU A 36 -2.60 8.74 9.20
N SER A 37 -3.03 7.73 9.96
CA SER A 37 -3.42 7.83 11.36
C SER A 37 -3.16 6.47 12.03
N PRO A 38 -1.93 6.22 12.51
CA PRO A 38 -1.45 4.91 12.89
C PRO A 38 -2.22 4.36 14.09
N GLY A 39 -2.47 3.07 14.07
CA GLY A 39 -2.99 2.35 15.22
C GLY A 39 -1.92 2.08 16.27
N ARG A 40 -2.27 1.30 17.30
CA ARG A 40 -1.37 0.97 18.41
C ARG A 40 -0.45 -0.22 18.12
N CYS A 41 -0.96 -1.22 17.42
CA CYS A 41 -0.27 -2.46 17.12
C CYS A 41 -0.71 -3.00 15.75
N ILE A 42 0.06 -3.93 15.20
CA ILE A 42 -0.35 -4.70 14.02
C ILE A 42 -1.66 -5.45 14.32
N SER A 43 -2.52 -5.60 13.31
CA SER A 43 -3.77 -6.36 13.39
C SER A 43 -3.47 -7.85 13.58
N ASP A 44 -4.23 -8.52 14.46
CA ASP A 44 -4.15 -9.98 14.63
C ASP A 44 -4.43 -10.74 13.34
N ARG A 45 -5.32 -10.20 12.49
CA ARG A 45 -5.61 -10.77 11.16
C ARG A 45 -4.38 -10.70 10.26
N ALA A 46 -3.71 -9.54 10.21
CA ALA A 46 -2.49 -9.37 9.43
C ALA A 46 -1.34 -10.26 9.95
N LEU A 47 -1.17 -10.36 11.27
CA LEU A 47 -0.22 -11.28 11.90
C LEU A 47 -0.49 -12.73 11.52
N GLY A 48 -1.75 -13.16 11.61
CA GLY A 48 -2.16 -14.53 11.24
C GLY A 48 -1.84 -14.84 9.78
N MET A 49 -2.20 -13.94 8.86
CA MET A 49 -1.92 -14.10 7.43
C MET A 49 -0.41 -14.16 7.14
N LEU A 50 0.38 -13.27 7.75
CA LEU A 50 1.84 -13.25 7.59
C LEU A 50 2.50 -14.53 8.13
N ARG A 51 2.06 -15.00 9.31
CA ARG A 51 2.52 -16.29 9.86
C ARG A 51 2.20 -17.46 8.93
N HIS A 52 1.02 -17.48 8.32
CA HIS A 52 0.66 -18.49 7.34
C HIS A 52 1.58 -18.46 6.11
N TRP A 53 2.09 -17.29 5.74
CA TRP A 53 3.13 -17.15 4.70
C TRP A 53 4.56 -17.36 5.20
N GLY A 54 4.76 -17.76 6.46
CA GLY A 54 6.08 -17.95 7.05
C GLY A 54 6.86 -16.66 7.32
N ILE A 55 6.15 -15.53 7.46
CA ILE A 55 6.74 -14.21 7.69
C ILE A 55 6.44 -13.77 9.13
N ASP A 56 7.48 -13.49 9.92
CA ASP A 56 7.33 -12.89 11.24
C ASP A 56 7.26 -11.36 11.14
N ALA A 57 6.18 -10.79 11.68
CA ALA A 57 5.97 -9.35 11.79
C ALA A 57 5.57 -8.93 13.22
N SER A 58 5.84 -9.78 14.22
CA SER A 58 5.51 -9.52 15.62
C SER A 58 6.22 -8.28 16.18
N GLY A 59 7.38 -7.92 15.64
CA GLY A 59 8.11 -6.70 15.98
C GLY A 59 7.65 -5.43 15.25
N HIS A 60 6.64 -5.50 14.37
CA HIS A 60 6.18 -4.32 13.63
C HIS A 60 5.44 -3.33 14.54
N CYS A 61 5.87 -2.08 14.52
CA CYS A 61 5.19 -0.97 15.20
C CYS A 61 4.58 -0.02 14.16
N PRO A 62 3.26 0.23 14.19
CA PRO A 62 2.64 1.23 13.34
C PRO A 62 3.30 2.59 13.50
N ARG A 63 3.54 3.28 12.37
CA ARG A 63 4.17 4.61 12.33
C ARG A 63 3.34 5.59 11.49
N GLN A 64 3.27 6.84 11.97
CA GLN A 64 2.69 7.97 11.24
C GLN A 64 3.55 8.29 10.00
N VAL A 65 2.91 8.52 8.85
CA VAL A 65 3.61 9.08 7.70
C VAL A 65 3.97 10.54 7.95
N ASP A 66 5.17 10.90 7.57
CA ASP A 66 5.69 12.27 7.62
C ASP A 66 6.33 12.63 6.28
N ARG A 67 6.62 13.91 6.09
CA ARG A 67 7.20 14.41 4.83
C ARG A 67 8.58 13.80 4.56
N GLU A 68 9.40 13.62 5.59
CA GLU A 68 10.73 13.03 5.46
C GLU A 68 10.67 11.61 4.89
N LEU A 69 9.73 10.79 5.37
CA LEU A 69 9.50 9.44 4.88
C LEU A 69 9.06 9.44 3.42
N CYS A 70 8.17 10.36 3.04
CA CYS A 70 7.76 10.56 1.66
C CYS A 70 8.95 10.95 0.77
N ASP A 71 9.83 11.84 1.22
CA ASP A 71 10.98 12.30 0.45
C ASP A 71 12.05 11.20 0.28
N ARG A 72 12.25 10.38 1.31
CA ARG A 72 13.13 9.20 1.25
C ARG A 72 12.64 8.09 0.31
N ALA A 73 11.34 8.04 0.03
CA ALA A 73 10.77 7.05 -0.86
C ALA A 73 10.94 7.43 -2.33
N ASP A 74 11.39 6.47 -3.15
CA ASP A 74 11.45 6.60 -4.61
C ASP A 74 10.08 6.37 -5.26
N ALA A 75 9.21 5.61 -4.59
CA ALA A 75 7.84 5.32 -5.01
C ALA A 75 6.93 5.10 -3.80
N ILE A 76 5.70 5.61 -3.86
CA ILE A 76 4.71 5.52 -2.79
C ILE A 76 3.52 4.71 -3.30
N PHE A 77 3.11 3.68 -2.56
CA PHE A 77 1.98 2.81 -2.90
C PHE A 77 0.90 2.95 -1.85
N VAL A 78 -0.24 3.50 -2.24
CA VAL A 78 -1.38 3.73 -1.34
C VAL A 78 -2.47 2.68 -1.57
N MET A 79 -3.16 2.29 -0.49
CA MET A 79 -4.11 1.16 -0.53
C MET A 79 -5.53 1.52 -1.01
N ALA A 80 -5.81 2.81 -1.26
CA ALA A 80 -7.11 3.28 -1.73
C ALA A 80 -6.98 4.70 -2.34
N PRO A 81 -7.91 5.12 -3.23
CA PRO A 81 -7.96 6.49 -3.72
C PRO A 81 -8.07 7.55 -2.61
N ALA A 82 -8.81 7.28 -1.53
CA ALA A 82 -8.94 8.20 -0.40
C ALA A 82 -7.59 8.44 0.32
N HIS A 83 -6.74 7.41 0.41
CA HIS A 83 -5.39 7.56 0.92
C HIS A 83 -4.52 8.45 0.02
N LEU A 84 -4.68 8.34 -1.30
CA LEU A 84 -4.00 9.21 -2.27
C LEU A 84 -4.42 10.67 -2.06
N HIS A 85 -5.73 10.93 -1.99
CA HIS A 85 -6.25 12.27 -1.73
C HIS A 85 -5.65 12.85 -0.44
N CYS A 86 -5.77 12.12 0.69
CA CYS A 86 -5.21 12.55 1.97
C CYS A 86 -3.70 12.81 1.90
N LEU A 87 -2.93 11.92 1.25
CA LEU A 87 -1.49 12.08 1.12
C LEU A 87 -1.14 13.40 0.43
N LEU A 88 -1.75 13.68 -0.72
CA LEU A 88 -1.47 14.91 -1.48
C LEU A 88 -1.90 16.16 -0.71
N ARG A 89 -3.08 16.10 -0.07
CA ARG A 89 -3.65 17.22 0.69
C ARG A 89 -2.80 17.62 1.89
N PHE A 90 -2.29 16.65 2.64
CA PHE A 90 -1.61 16.90 3.92
C PHE A 90 -0.08 16.92 3.83
N TYR A 91 0.50 16.24 2.84
CA TYR A 91 1.96 16.07 2.74
C TYR A 91 2.58 16.67 1.49
N GLY A 92 1.77 17.10 0.50
CA GLY A 92 2.22 17.87 -0.65
C GLY A 92 1.75 17.28 -1.98
N GLU A 93 1.26 18.16 -2.86
CA GLU A 93 0.76 17.76 -4.19
C GLU A 93 1.85 17.24 -5.13
N ASP A 94 3.12 17.59 -4.88
CA ASP A 94 4.26 17.14 -5.68
C ASP A 94 4.52 15.63 -5.58
N LEU A 95 3.97 14.98 -4.55
CA LEU A 95 4.09 13.54 -4.32
C LEU A 95 3.34 12.71 -5.38
N ASP A 96 2.41 13.30 -6.14
CA ASP A 96 1.62 12.58 -7.14
C ASP A 96 2.47 12.01 -8.29
N ARG A 97 3.64 12.60 -8.57
CA ARG A 97 4.59 12.13 -9.58
C ARG A 97 5.23 10.78 -9.23
N LYS A 98 5.20 10.41 -7.94
CA LYS A 98 5.78 9.18 -7.41
C LYS A 98 4.82 8.37 -6.56
N THR A 99 3.52 8.66 -6.62
CA THR A 99 2.49 7.91 -5.89
C THR A 99 1.63 7.09 -6.85
N TYR A 100 1.34 5.85 -6.45
CA TYR A 100 0.66 4.83 -7.25
C TYR A 100 -0.41 4.13 -6.41
N LEU A 101 -1.50 3.70 -7.05
CA LEU A 101 -2.53 2.87 -6.39
C LEU A 101 -2.03 1.43 -6.30
N PHE A 102 -1.94 0.85 -5.10
CA PHE A 102 -1.44 -0.52 -4.95
C PHE A 102 -2.33 -1.55 -5.66
N ALA A 103 -3.65 -1.35 -5.61
CA ALA A 103 -4.62 -2.27 -6.21
C ALA A 103 -4.37 -2.47 -7.72
N ASP A 104 -3.99 -1.40 -8.43
CA ASP A 104 -3.45 -1.46 -9.78
C ASP A 104 -2.57 -0.24 -10.12
N PRO A 105 -1.23 -0.36 -10.00
CA PRO A 105 -0.31 0.73 -10.29
C PRO A 105 0.09 0.82 -11.77
N PHE A 106 -0.47 -0.01 -12.65
CA PHE A 106 -0.05 -0.09 -14.06
C PHE A 106 -1.09 0.44 -15.05
N SER A 107 -2.30 0.75 -14.58
CA SER A 107 -3.38 1.27 -15.42
C SER A 107 -3.76 2.68 -14.98
N GLN A 108 -4.11 3.53 -15.95
CA GLN A 108 -4.69 4.84 -15.66
C GLN A 108 -6.18 4.68 -15.30
N PRO A 109 -6.61 5.09 -14.09
CA PRO A 109 -8.02 5.06 -13.71
C PRO A 109 -8.85 5.97 -14.62
N ARG A 110 -10.08 5.53 -14.92
CA ARG A 110 -11.11 6.34 -15.61
C ARG A 110 -12.17 6.87 -14.66
N SER A 111 -12.31 6.24 -13.51
CA SER A 111 -13.28 6.51 -12.44
C SER A 111 -12.72 6.01 -11.11
N PHE A 112 -13.35 6.45 -10.02
CA PHE A 112 -13.22 5.86 -8.69
C PHE A 112 -14.62 5.58 -8.15
N HIS A 113 -15.34 4.66 -8.80
CA HIS A 113 -16.60 4.16 -8.26
C HIS A 113 -16.35 3.45 -6.92
N PRO A 114 -17.36 3.32 -6.04
CA PRO A 114 -17.20 2.70 -4.74
C PRO A 114 -16.50 1.33 -4.82
N GLY A 115 -15.37 1.19 -4.13
CA GLY A 115 -14.54 -0.03 -4.10
C GLY A 115 -13.51 -0.16 -5.22
N GLU A 116 -13.54 0.66 -6.27
CA GLU A 116 -12.52 0.62 -7.32
C GLU A 116 -11.15 1.04 -6.78
N TYR A 117 -10.11 0.31 -7.19
CA TYR A 117 -8.72 0.53 -6.75
C TYR A 117 -8.52 0.52 -5.23
N LYS A 118 -9.48 -0.05 -4.47
CA LYS A 118 -9.41 -0.20 -3.02
C LYS A 118 -8.93 -1.60 -2.68
N VAL A 119 -7.83 -1.69 -1.94
CA VAL A 119 -7.37 -2.94 -1.34
C VAL A 119 -8.30 -3.26 -0.19
N TYR A 120 -8.91 -4.45 -0.23
CA TYR A 120 -9.77 -4.95 0.84
C TYR A 120 -9.04 -4.93 2.19
N ASP A 121 -9.74 -4.54 3.26
CA ASP A 121 -9.19 -4.50 4.61
C ASP A 121 -9.68 -5.70 5.42
N PRO A 122 -8.84 -6.73 5.67
CA PRO A 122 -9.26 -7.91 6.41
C PRO A 122 -9.28 -7.70 7.93
N SER A 123 -8.98 -6.50 8.45
CA SER A 123 -8.80 -6.28 9.90
C SER A 123 -10.00 -6.67 10.76
N PHE A 124 -11.21 -6.51 10.22
CA PHE A 124 -12.48 -6.79 10.91
C PHE A 124 -13.27 -7.94 10.28
N ASP A 125 -12.67 -8.64 9.32
CA ASP A 125 -13.32 -9.75 8.65
C ASP A 125 -13.47 -10.93 9.64
N PRO A 126 -14.68 -11.51 9.79
CA PRO A 126 -14.89 -12.62 10.71
C PRO A 126 -14.32 -13.95 10.20
N ARG A 127 -14.05 -14.09 8.90
CA ARG A 127 -13.60 -15.35 8.28
C ARG A 127 -12.31 -15.90 8.92
N PRO A 128 -12.08 -17.23 8.83
CA PRO A 128 -10.80 -17.85 9.19
C PRO A 128 -9.62 -17.25 8.43
N VAL A 129 -8.43 -17.29 9.03
CA VAL A 129 -7.21 -16.71 8.43
C VAL A 129 -6.87 -17.37 7.10
N GLU A 130 -7.13 -18.67 6.97
CA GLU A 130 -6.88 -19.45 5.75
C GLU A 130 -7.69 -18.92 4.57
N GLU A 131 -8.96 -18.57 4.78
CA GLU A 131 -9.80 -17.96 3.75
C GLU A 131 -9.32 -16.55 3.39
N LEU A 132 -8.89 -15.78 4.38
CA LEU A 132 -8.30 -14.46 4.15
C LEU A 132 -7.00 -14.58 3.34
N VAL A 133 -6.16 -15.56 3.64
CA VAL A 133 -4.94 -15.86 2.87
C VAL A 133 -5.28 -16.13 1.42
N GLN A 134 -6.25 -17.02 1.14
CA GLN A 134 -6.68 -17.31 -0.22
C GLN A 134 -7.18 -16.06 -0.94
N ALA A 135 -8.01 -15.24 -0.28
CA ALA A 135 -8.54 -14.01 -0.83
C ALA A 135 -7.46 -12.93 -1.10
N HIS A 136 -6.28 -13.04 -0.49
CA HIS A 136 -5.18 -12.07 -0.63
C HIS A 136 -3.95 -12.62 -1.35
N LEU A 137 -4.03 -13.81 -1.96
CA LEU A 137 -2.90 -14.37 -2.74
C LEU A 137 -2.46 -13.43 -3.87
N TRP A 138 -3.39 -12.69 -4.48
CA TRP A 138 -3.10 -11.70 -5.51
C TRP A 138 -2.12 -10.61 -5.04
N MET A 139 -2.07 -10.29 -3.73
CA MET A 139 -1.13 -9.29 -3.20
C MET A 139 0.32 -9.70 -3.42
N ARG A 140 0.62 -11.01 -3.32
CA ARG A 140 1.98 -11.53 -3.56
C ARG A 140 2.41 -11.29 -5.00
N GLU A 141 1.53 -11.58 -5.95
CA GLU A 141 1.78 -11.31 -7.37
C GLU A 141 1.95 -9.81 -7.61
N ARG A 142 1.08 -8.97 -7.05
CA ARG A 142 1.18 -7.52 -7.18
C ARG A 142 2.50 -6.97 -6.65
N VAL A 143 2.94 -7.45 -5.48
CA VAL A 143 4.24 -7.08 -4.89
C VAL A 143 5.39 -7.50 -5.81
N GLN A 144 5.35 -8.69 -6.39
CA GLN A 144 6.36 -9.16 -7.34
C GLN A 144 6.41 -8.27 -8.59
N GLN A 145 5.26 -7.90 -9.16
CA GLN A 145 5.18 -6.99 -10.31
C GLN A 145 5.72 -5.60 -9.96
N ILE A 146 5.38 -5.06 -8.79
CA ILE A 146 5.93 -3.80 -8.28
C ILE A 146 7.47 -3.89 -8.16
N GLY A 147 7.99 -4.98 -7.61
CA GLY A 147 9.43 -5.22 -7.50
C GLY A 147 10.15 -5.27 -8.84
N GLN A 148 9.51 -5.83 -9.88
CA GLN A 148 10.04 -5.79 -11.26
C GLN A 148 10.02 -4.36 -11.81
N ALA A 149 8.91 -3.65 -11.68
CA ALA A 149 8.76 -2.28 -12.19
C ALA A 149 9.77 -1.32 -11.56
N LEU A 150 10.02 -1.44 -10.25
CA LEU A 150 11.02 -0.64 -9.53
C LEU A 150 12.46 -0.92 -9.98
N ARG A 151 12.72 -2.10 -10.57
CA ARG A 151 14.00 -2.47 -11.21
C ARG A 151 14.09 -2.06 -12.68
N GLY A 152 13.08 -1.35 -13.21
CA GLY A 152 13.00 -1.01 -14.63
C GLY A 152 12.70 -2.22 -15.52
N ARG A 153 12.07 -3.27 -14.98
CA ARG A 153 11.65 -4.48 -15.70
C ARG A 153 10.12 -4.57 -15.67
N GLY A 154 9.52 -5.25 -16.65
CA GLY A 154 8.06 -5.46 -16.67
C GLY A 154 7.28 -4.19 -17.02
N MET A 155 6.07 -4.07 -16.47
CA MET A 155 5.14 -2.99 -16.78
C MET A 155 5.58 -1.65 -16.19
N ALA A 156 5.30 -0.56 -16.91
CA ALA A 156 5.55 0.79 -16.41
C ALA A 156 4.50 1.19 -15.38
N LEU A 157 4.94 1.82 -14.29
CA LEU A 157 4.05 2.37 -13.28
C LEU A 157 3.36 3.64 -13.80
N VAL A 158 2.07 3.80 -13.50
CA VAL A 158 1.25 4.96 -13.86
C VAL A 158 1.10 5.87 -12.64
N PRO A 159 1.84 6.99 -12.55
CA PRO A 159 1.79 7.87 -11.39
C PRO A 159 0.48 8.65 -11.34
N ALA A 160 0.09 9.00 -10.12
CA ALA A 160 -1.09 9.79 -9.80
C ALA A 160 -1.17 11.13 -10.57
N SER A 161 -0.03 11.69 -10.97
CA SER A 161 0.01 12.89 -11.80
C SER A 161 -0.70 12.76 -13.16
N GLN A 162 -0.88 11.53 -13.67
CA GLN A 162 -1.58 11.31 -14.94
C GLN A 162 -3.11 11.35 -14.80
N TYR A 163 -3.65 11.27 -13.58
CA TYR A 163 -5.09 11.24 -13.31
C TYR A 163 -5.48 12.16 -12.14
N ARG A 164 -4.69 13.22 -11.90
CA ARG A 164 -4.88 14.17 -10.81
C ARG A 164 -6.32 14.73 -10.68
N PRO A 165 -7.02 15.11 -11.76
CA PRO A 165 -8.40 15.61 -11.65
C PRO A 165 -9.38 14.60 -11.01
N LEU A 166 -9.18 13.29 -11.23
CA LEU A 166 -10.03 12.25 -10.61
C LEU A 166 -9.79 12.13 -9.10
N ILE A 167 -8.59 12.43 -8.62
CA ILE A 167 -8.27 12.32 -7.19
C ILE A 167 -9.08 13.33 -6.38
N GLN A 168 -9.30 14.52 -6.94
CA GLN A 168 -10.04 15.60 -6.28
C GLN A 168 -11.53 15.29 -6.11
N THR A 169 -12.07 14.32 -6.86
CA THR A 169 -13.48 13.88 -6.73
C THR A 169 -13.68 12.79 -5.69
N VAL A 170 -12.60 12.25 -5.11
CA VAL A 170 -12.66 11.18 -4.12
C VAL A 170 -12.98 11.75 -2.75
N ASP A 171 -13.92 11.14 -2.02
CA ASP A 171 -14.13 11.44 -0.61
C ASP A 171 -12.88 10.98 0.20
N PRO A 172 -12.15 11.88 0.87
CA PRO A 172 -10.98 11.52 1.67
C PRO A 172 -11.29 10.59 2.85
N HIS A 173 -12.57 10.39 3.21
CA HIS A 173 -13.00 9.51 4.29
C HIS A 173 -13.35 8.08 3.84
N ASP A 174 -13.38 7.78 2.53
CA ASP A 174 -13.64 6.42 2.01
C ASP A 174 -12.38 5.53 2.03
N VAL A 175 -11.86 5.26 3.24
CA VAL A 175 -10.61 4.51 3.50
C VAL A 175 -10.79 3.01 3.68
#